data_AF-A0A432Z6Z0-F1
#
_entry.id   AF-A0A432Z6Z0-F1
#
_cell.length_a   1.000
_cell.length_b   1.000
_cell.length_c   1.000
_cell.angle_alpha   90.00
_cell.angle_beta   90.00
_cell.angle_gamma   90.00
#
_symmetry.space_group_name_H-M   'P 1'
#
loop_
_entity.id
_entity.type
_entity.pdbx_description
1 polymer ?
#
loop_
_entity_poly.entity_id
_entity_poly.type
_entity_poly.pdbx_seq_one_letter_code
_entity_poly.pdbx_strand_id
1 'polypeptide(L)'
;MKYALLSSTALFAVASLCSAPVLADDHTKGLATAEIQEWDVPWDDSRPRDPWVHEGTVWFVETGVQPNRLVGFDTESKTFSEPMPIPSGGGTVRHMYYDEATDSIWFGTDVDTVGVVRLTP
;
A
#
# COMPACT_ATOMS: atom_id res chain seq x y z
N MET A 1 -23.47 -73.39 -28.72
CA MET A 1 -22.38 -73.90 -27.84
C MET A 1 -21.08 -73.23 -28.25
N LYS A 2 -20.29 -72.83 -27.25
CA LYS A 2 -18.87 -72.42 -27.27
C LYS A 2 -18.56 -70.94 -27.59
N TYR A 3 -18.31 -70.20 -26.50
CA TYR A 3 -17.50 -68.98 -26.45
C TYR A 3 -16.02 -69.33 -26.63
N ALA A 4 -15.27 -68.46 -27.32
CA ALA A 4 -13.81 -68.42 -27.23
C ALA A 4 -13.38 -66.95 -27.18
N LEU A 5 -12.87 -66.54 -26.01
CA LEU A 5 -12.21 -65.27 -25.78
C LEU A 5 -10.85 -65.25 -26.50
N LEU A 6 -10.55 -64.16 -27.19
CA LEU A 6 -9.18 -63.76 -27.52
C LEU A 6 -8.99 -62.33 -26.98
N SER A 7 -8.13 -62.23 -25.97
CA SER A 7 -7.72 -60.98 -25.34
C SER A 7 -6.85 -60.17 -26.31
N SER A 8 -7.28 -58.96 -26.65
CA SER A 8 -6.54 -58.02 -27.48
C SER A 8 -5.92 -56.95 -26.60
N THR A 9 -4.63 -57.06 -26.33
CA THR A 9 -3.87 -56.02 -25.62
C THR A 9 -3.59 -54.87 -26.60
N ALA A 10 -4.30 -53.76 -26.46
CA ALA A 10 -4.02 -52.54 -27.22
C ALA A 10 -2.97 -51.69 -26.48
N LEU A 11 -1.83 -51.46 -27.13
CA LEU A 11 -0.75 -50.61 -26.65
C LEU A 11 -1.14 -49.14 -26.85
N PHE A 12 -1.36 -48.38 -25.78
CA PHE A 12 -1.58 -46.94 -25.85
C PHE A 12 -0.22 -46.22 -26.03
N ALA A 13 0.00 -45.62 -27.20
CA ALA A 13 1.07 -44.65 -27.38
C ALA A 13 0.63 -43.30 -26.80
N VAL A 14 1.30 -42.84 -25.73
CA VAL A 14 1.07 -41.51 -25.17
C VAL A 14 1.85 -40.49 -25.99
N ALA A 15 1.14 -39.61 -26.71
CA ALA A 15 1.72 -38.44 -27.34
C ALA A 15 2.12 -37.43 -26.26
N SER A 16 3.42 -37.25 -26.03
CA SER A 16 3.96 -36.26 -25.11
C SER A 16 3.82 -34.87 -25.74
N LEU A 17 2.93 -34.03 -25.20
CA LEU A 17 2.92 -32.61 -25.54
C LEU A 17 4.20 -31.97 -25.03
N CYS A 18 5.01 -31.45 -25.94
CA CYS A 18 6.17 -30.65 -25.62
C CYS A 18 5.67 -29.29 -25.10
N SER A 19 5.62 -29.10 -23.78
CA SER A 19 5.43 -27.78 -23.20
C SER A 19 6.72 -26.98 -23.41
N ALA A 20 6.73 -26.06 -24.37
CA ALA A 20 7.78 -25.04 -24.43
C ALA A 20 7.61 -24.09 -23.23
N PRO A 21 8.68 -23.76 -22.49
CA PRO A 21 8.59 -22.76 -21.44
C PRO A 21 8.28 -21.39 -22.06
N VAL A 22 7.22 -20.74 -21.60
CA VAL A 22 7.07 -19.29 -21.76
C VAL A 22 8.26 -18.65 -21.07
N LEU A 23 9.13 -17.97 -21.83
CA LEU A 23 10.16 -17.13 -21.26
C LEU A 23 9.48 -15.96 -20.56
N ALA A 24 9.55 -15.93 -19.22
CA ALA A 24 9.17 -14.77 -18.44
C ALA A 24 10.22 -13.68 -18.62
N ASP A 25 9.78 -12.44 -18.85
CA ASP A 25 10.67 -11.28 -18.89
C ASP A 25 11.20 -11.00 -17.48
N ASP A 26 12.52 -10.94 -17.35
CA ASP A 26 13.18 -10.56 -16.11
C ASP A 26 13.13 -9.04 -15.93
N HIS A 27 12.10 -8.58 -15.21
CA HIS A 27 11.90 -7.18 -14.85
C HIS A 27 12.95 -6.62 -13.88
N THR A 28 13.90 -7.44 -13.39
CA THR A 28 14.95 -6.98 -12.46
C THR A 28 16.21 -6.48 -13.18
N LYS A 29 16.31 -6.73 -14.49
CA LYS A 29 17.49 -6.39 -15.29
C LYS A 29 17.68 -4.87 -15.37
N GLY A 30 18.75 -4.37 -14.77
CA GLY A 30 19.13 -2.95 -14.79
C GLY A 30 18.56 -2.11 -13.64
N LEU A 31 17.87 -2.73 -12.67
CA LEU A 31 17.48 -2.04 -11.43
C LEU A 31 18.72 -1.80 -10.56
N ALA A 32 18.87 -0.57 -10.05
CA ALA A 32 19.83 -0.28 -9.00
C ALA A 32 19.34 -0.85 -7.67
N THR A 33 20.25 -1.38 -6.86
CA THR A 33 19.96 -1.77 -5.48
C THR A 33 19.94 -0.52 -4.60
N ALA A 34 18.86 -0.31 -3.85
CA ALA A 34 18.77 0.74 -2.84
C ALA A 34 18.82 0.11 -1.43
N GLU A 35 19.50 0.77 -0.49
CA GLU A 35 19.34 0.47 0.92
C GLU A 35 18.00 1.05 1.39
N ILE A 36 17.16 0.22 2.01
CA ILE A 36 15.86 0.63 2.56
C ILE A 36 16.01 0.66 4.07
N GLN A 37 15.66 1.80 4.66
CA GLN A 37 15.50 1.96 6.11
C GLN A 37 14.02 2.15 6.40
N GLU A 38 13.55 1.48 7.45
CA GLU A 38 12.15 1.51 7.88
C GLU A 38 12.09 2.06 9.30
N TRP A 39 11.03 2.81 9.59
CA TRP A 39 10.76 3.39 10.90
C TRP A 39 9.40 2.92 11.38
N ASP A 40 9.38 2.23 12.52
CA ASP A 40 8.14 1.81 13.16
C ASP A 40 7.40 3.03 13.69
N VAL A 41 6.14 3.17 13.27
CA VAL A 41 5.24 4.18 13.82
C VAL A 41 4.93 3.80 15.28
N PRO A 42 5.20 4.66 16.28
CA PRO A 42 5.16 4.29 17.70
C PRO A 42 3.79 3.87 18.25
N TRP A 43 2.70 4.21 17.55
CA TRP A 43 1.34 4.02 18.05
C TRP A 43 0.69 2.77 17.45
N ASP A 44 0.03 2.01 18.33
CA ASP A 44 -0.79 0.86 17.95
C ASP A 44 -1.94 1.27 17.02
N ASP A 45 -2.33 0.36 16.13
CA ASP A 45 -3.42 0.53 15.16
C ASP A 45 -3.31 1.83 14.34
N SER A 46 -2.11 2.38 14.12
CA SER A 46 -1.89 3.63 13.38
C SER A 46 -2.46 3.59 11.96
N ARG A 47 -2.24 2.50 11.22
CA ARG A 47 -2.67 2.33 9.80
C ARG A 47 -2.34 3.60 8.98
N PRO A 48 -1.05 3.98 8.87
CA PRO A 48 -0.62 5.20 8.22
C PRO A 48 -1.02 5.21 6.74
N ARG A 49 -1.46 6.36 6.24
CA ARG A 49 -1.88 6.54 4.84
C ARG A 49 -1.52 7.92 4.31
N ASP A 50 -1.46 8.01 2.98
CA ASP A 50 -1.41 9.24 2.19
C ASP A 50 -0.21 10.13 2.58
N PRO A 51 1.04 9.62 2.54
CA PRO A 51 2.19 10.41 2.96
C PRO A 51 2.45 11.56 1.98
N TRP A 52 2.88 12.70 2.52
CA TRP A 52 3.45 13.81 1.73
C TRP A 52 4.70 14.34 2.40
N VAL A 53 5.53 15.04 1.63
CA VAL A 53 6.80 15.60 2.11
C VAL A 53 6.77 17.11 2.03
N HIS A 54 7.14 17.77 3.12
CA HIS A 54 7.34 19.22 3.18
C HIS A 54 8.51 19.52 4.12
N GLU A 55 9.49 20.31 3.66
CA GLU A 55 10.66 20.75 4.46
C GLU A 55 11.37 19.62 5.23
N GLY A 56 11.58 18.47 4.58
CA GLY A 56 12.26 17.33 5.22
C GLY A 56 11.43 16.58 6.26
N THR A 57 10.15 16.92 6.40
CA THR A 57 9.19 16.15 7.21
C THR A 57 8.28 15.33 6.29
N VAL A 58 8.19 14.03 6.58
CA VAL A 58 7.21 13.12 5.97
C VAL A 58 5.96 13.15 6.84
N TRP A 59 4.92 13.78 6.35
CA TRP A 59 3.63 13.82 7.02
C TRP A 59 2.70 12.72 6.51
N PHE A 60 1.86 12.18 7.38
CA PHE A 60 0.89 11.15 7.05
C PHE A 60 -0.27 11.17 8.04
N VAL A 61 -1.37 10.50 7.69
CA VAL A 61 -2.52 10.36 8.59
C VAL A 61 -2.65 8.94 9.10
N GLU A 62 -2.83 8.83 10.41
CA GLU A 62 -3.22 7.62 11.10
C GLU A 62 -4.74 7.49 11.10
N THR A 63 -5.21 6.33 10.62
CA THR A 63 -6.62 6.09 10.32
C THR A 63 -7.22 4.88 11.00
N GLY A 64 -6.43 4.10 11.75
CA GLY A 64 -6.98 3.01 12.56
C GLY A 64 -7.53 3.48 13.91
N VAL A 65 -7.32 4.74 14.26
CA VAL A 65 -7.92 5.41 15.43
C VAL A 65 -8.91 6.50 15.01
N GLN A 66 -9.84 6.84 15.91
CA GLN A 66 -10.78 7.94 15.73
C GLN A 66 -10.73 8.92 16.92
N PRO A 67 -10.69 10.24 16.70
CA PRO A 67 -10.55 10.90 15.39
C PRO A 67 -9.21 10.53 14.71
N ASN A 68 -9.17 10.59 13.37
CA ASN A 68 -7.91 10.40 12.64
C ASN A 68 -6.85 11.37 13.17
N ARG A 69 -5.58 10.97 13.13
CA ARG A 69 -4.49 11.79 13.65
C ARG A 69 -3.51 12.13 12.54
N LEU A 70 -3.10 13.39 12.48
CA LEU A 70 -1.99 13.84 11.65
C LEU A 70 -0.68 13.64 12.39
N VAL A 71 0.30 13.02 11.75
CA VAL A 71 1.63 12.77 12.31
C VAL A 71 2.70 13.17 11.29
N GLY A 72 3.74 13.85 11.75
CA GLY A 72 4.95 14.15 10.98
C GLY A 72 6.11 13.28 11.42
N PHE A 73 6.94 12.84 10.48
CA PHE A 73 8.24 12.20 10.72
C PHE A 73 9.35 13.10 10.18
N ASP A 74 10.17 13.63 11.07
CA ASP A 74 11.34 14.45 10.72
C ASP A 74 12.47 13.52 10.24
N THR A 75 12.91 13.72 9.00
CA THR A 75 13.93 12.86 8.37
C THR A 75 15.36 13.14 8.84
N GLU A 76 15.63 14.32 9.43
CA GLU A 76 16.93 14.69 9.99
C GLU A 76 17.07 14.13 11.41
N SER A 77 16.11 14.43 12.29
CA SER A 77 16.14 13.95 13.68
C SER A 77 15.66 12.50 13.84
N LYS A 78 14.96 11.95 12.84
CA LYS A 78 14.36 10.60 12.85
C LYS A 78 13.34 10.42 13.97
N THR A 79 12.55 11.46 14.22
CA THR A 79 11.53 11.46 15.28
C THR A 79 10.15 11.76 14.73
N PHE A 80 9.13 11.27 15.44
CA PHE A 80 7.73 11.57 15.13
C PHE A 80 7.25 12.77 15.94
N SER A 81 6.43 13.62 15.32
CA SER A 81 5.69 14.67 16.00
C SER A 81 4.63 14.06 16.93
N GLU A 82 4.17 14.84 17.90
CA GLU A 82 2.96 14.47 18.63
C GLU A 82 1.76 14.34 17.66
N PRO A 83 0.93 13.29 17.78
CA PRO A 83 -0.23 13.12 16.93
C PRO A 83 -1.25 14.24 17.14
N MET A 84 -1.55 14.96 16.07
CA MET A 84 -2.55 16.03 16.10
C MET A 84 -3.91 15.46 15.67
N PRO A 85 -4.96 15.52 16.50
CA PRO A 85 -6.27 15.05 16.10
C PRO A 85 -6.80 15.91 14.96
N ILE A 86 -7.27 15.26 13.89
CA ILE A 86 -8.04 15.90 12.82
C ILE A 86 -9.51 15.82 13.25
N PRO A 87 -10.13 16.94 13.69
CA PRO A 87 -11.53 16.92 14.09
C PRO A 87 -12.38 16.52 12.88
N SER A 88 -13.01 15.35 12.96
CA SER A 88 -13.69 14.74 11.83
C SER A 88 -15.07 14.24 12.23
N GLY A 89 -16.07 14.57 11.41
CA GLY A 89 -17.32 13.82 11.28
C GLY A 89 -17.36 12.98 9.99
N GLY A 90 -16.24 12.93 9.26
CA GLY A 90 -16.14 12.47 7.89
C GLY A 90 -15.63 11.04 7.71
N GLY A 91 -15.40 10.28 8.78
CA GLY A 91 -14.82 8.93 8.69
C GLY A 91 -13.32 8.94 8.38
N THR A 92 -12.87 8.04 7.51
CA THR A 92 -11.44 7.86 7.16
C THR A 92 -10.99 8.95 6.20
N VAL A 93 -9.88 9.63 6.52
CA VAL A 93 -9.21 10.56 5.59
C VAL A 93 -8.70 9.78 4.36
N ARG A 94 -8.92 10.38 3.18
CA ARG A 94 -8.49 9.87 1.87
C ARG A 94 -7.88 11.01 1.07
N HIS A 95 -6.77 10.76 0.39
CA HIS A 95 -6.17 11.67 -0.61
C HIS A 95 -5.93 13.09 -0.07
N MET A 96 -4.70 13.34 0.39
CA MET A 96 -4.33 14.60 1.01
C MET A 96 -3.56 15.50 0.06
N TYR A 97 -3.72 16.80 0.23
CA TYR A 97 -2.95 17.83 -0.45
C TYR A 97 -2.58 18.94 0.51
N TYR A 98 -1.29 19.27 0.56
CA TYR A 98 -0.80 20.42 1.31
C TYR A 98 -0.84 21.67 0.41
N ASP A 99 -1.56 22.69 0.88
CA ASP A 99 -1.63 24.01 0.27
C ASP A 99 -0.74 24.98 1.05
N GLU A 100 0.42 25.27 0.47
CA GLU A 100 1.43 26.18 1.03
C GLU A 100 0.89 27.61 1.16
N ALA A 101 0.01 28.06 0.26
CA ALA A 101 -0.47 29.44 0.25
C ALA A 101 -1.33 29.78 1.48
N THR A 102 -2.00 28.78 2.05
CA THR A 102 -2.86 28.92 3.22
C THR A 102 -2.39 28.12 4.43
N ASP A 103 -1.19 27.53 4.35
CA ASP A 103 -0.62 26.62 5.34
C ASP A 103 -1.65 25.60 5.87
N SER A 104 -2.27 24.89 4.93
CA SER A 104 -3.40 24.02 5.24
C SER A 104 -3.36 22.72 4.47
N ILE A 105 -3.93 21.70 5.08
CA ILE A 105 -4.07 20.38 4.49
C ILE A 105 -5.52 20.20 4.08
N TRP A 106 -5.72 19.98 2.79
CA TRP A 106 -6.99 19.60 2.20
C TRP A 106 -7.05 18.09 2.06
N PHE A 107 -8.22 17.51 2.35
CA PHE A 107 -8.40 16.06 2.24
C PHE A 107 -9.84 15.69 1.91
N GLY A 108 -10.00 14.58 1.18
CA GLY A 108 -11.29 13.90 1.07
C GLY A 108 -11.52 12.95 2.24
N THR A 109 -12.74 12.44 2.35
CA THR A 109 -13.05 11.36 3.28
C THR A 109 -13.89 10.28 2.61
N ASP A 110 -14.03 9.13 3.28
CA ASP A 110 -14.84 8.01 2.78
C ASP A 110 -16.35 8.15 2.99
N VAL A 111 -16.82 9.33 3.42
CA VAL A 111 -18.25 9.66 3.55
C VAL A 111 -18.67 10.90 2.75
N ASP A 112 -18.05 11.09 1.58
CA ASP A 112 -18.36 12.15 0.62
C ASP A 112 -18.18 13.59 1.18
N THR A 113 -17.19 13.78 2.06
CA THR A 113 -16.84 15.10 2.59
C THR A 113 -15.42 15.54 2.18
N VAL A 114 -15.22 16.86 2.08
CA VAL A 114 -13.90 17.48 1.95
C VAL A 114 -13.64 18.28 3.23
N GLY A 115 -12.49 18.04 3.84
CA GLY A 115 -12.04 18.72 5.05
C GLY A 115 -10.81 19.58 4.80
N VAL A 116 -10.59 20.53 5.69
CA VAL A 116 -9.38 21.35 5.75
C VAL A 116 -8.90 21.49 7.19
N VAL A 117 -7.60 21.30 7.42
CA VAL A 117 -6.92 21.61 8.68
C VAL A 117 -5.87 22.67 8.43
N ARG A 118 -5.90 23.76 9.19
CA ARG A 118 -4.85 24.79 9.17
C ARG A 118 -3.80 24.44 10.21
N LEU A 119 -2.54 24.43 9.81
CA LEU A 119 -1.43 24.08 10.69
C LEU A 119 -1.04 25.26 11.57
N THR A 120 -1.10 26.47 11.04
CA THR A 120 -0.97 27.72 11.80
C THR A 120 -2.36 28.28 12.20
N PRO A 121 -2.56 28.73 13.46
CA PRO A 121 -3.81 29.34 13.94
C PRO A 121 -4.25 30.59 13.18
#